data_AF-A0A3M3WQA0-F1
#
_entry.id   AF-A0A3M3WQA0-F1
#
_cell.length_a   1.000
_cell.length_b   1.000
_cell.length_c   1.000
_cell.angle_alpha   90.00
_cell.angle_beta   90.00
_cell.angle_gamma   90.00
#
_symmetry.space_group_name_H-M   'P 1'
#
loop_
_entity.id
_entity.type
_entity.pdbx_description
1 polymer ?
#
loop_
_entity_poly.entity_id
_entity_poly.type
_entity_poly.pdbx_seq_one_letter_code
_entity_poly.pdbx_strand_id
1 'polypeptide(L)'
;METAMLKPWYARNVNTDTQLVNMYGITETTVHVTYYPLKAEDALRVGASPIGKRIPDLQLYLLDAHGEPVPAGVIGELYVGGAGVARGYLNREALTAERFLDNPFSNAPGARLYRTGDLGRWLADG
;
A
#
# COMPACT_ATOMS: atom_id res chain seq x y z
N MET A 1 -7.57 9.45 -6.41
CA MET A 1 -7.67 10.92 -6.28
C MET A 1 -6.92 11.57 -7.43
N GLU A 2 -7.52 12.56 -8.08
CA GLU A 2 -6.86 13.36 -9.12
C GLU A 2 -6.01 14.45 -8.45
N THR A 3 -4.68 14.39 -8.62
CA THR A 3 -3.74 15.28 -7.91
C THR A 3 -3.79 16.71 -8.44
N ALA A 4 -4.33 16.95 -9.64
CA ALA A 4 -4.45 18.28 -10.24
C ALA A 4 -5.26 19.27 -9.38
N MET A 5 -6.18 18.77 -8.54
CA MET A 5 -6.93 19.59 -7.59
C MET A 5 -6.05 20.25 -6.51
N LEU A 6 -4.81 19.78 -6.33
CA LEU A 6 -3.88 20.31 -5.32
C LEU A 6 -3.14 21.57 -5.78
N LYS A 7 -3.22 21.96 -7.06
CA LYS A 7 -2.52 23.15 -7.58
C LYS A 7 -2.79 24.43 -6.75
N PRO A 8 -4.04 24.78 -6.41
CA PRO A 8 -4.31 25.98 -5.61
C PRO A 8 -3.82 25.86 -4.17
N TRP A 9 -3.64 24.64 -3.64
CA TRP A 9 -3.10 24.43 -2.31
C TRP A 9 -1.60 24.70 -2.28
N TYR A 10 -0.84 24.18 -3.27
CA TYR A 10 0.60 24.42 -3.38
C TYR A 10 0.95 25.86 -3.74
N ALA A 11 0.04 26.61 -4.39
CA ALA A 11 0.27 28.02 -4.74
C ALA A 11 0.22 28.99 -3.53
N ARG A 12 -0.24 28.54 -2.35
CA ARG A 12 -0.37 29.41 -1.18
C ARG A 12 0.92 29.39 -0.35
N ASN A 13 1.55 30.55 -0.21
CA ASN A 13 2.80 30.71 0.57
C ASN A 13 2.69 30.20 2.02
N VAL A 14 1.49 30.26 2.64
CA VAL A 14 1.26 29.75 4.00
C VAL A 14 1.44 28.23 4.12
N ASN A 15 1.40 27.50 3.00
CA ASN A 15 1.54 26.05 2.96
C ASN A 15 2.97 25.58 2.63
N THR A 16 3.92 26.50 2.39
CA THR A 16 5.28 26.17 1.90
C THR A 16 6.02 25.17 2.81
N ASP A 17 5.81 25.25 4.12
CA ASP A 17 6.45 24.38 5.11
C ASP A 17 5.57 23.18 5.53
N THR A 18 4.45 22.96 4.86
CA THR A 18 3.51 21.86 5.15
C THR A 18 3.66 20.74 4.13
N GLN A 19 3.77 19.50 4.61
CA GLN A 19 3.85 18.31 3.75
C GLN A 19 2.47 17.63 3.65
N LEU A 20 1.95 17.51 2.42
CA LEU A 20 0.83 16.61 2.14
C LEU A 20 1.35 15.19 1.94
N VAL A 21 0.71 14.21 2.57
CA VAL A 21 1.09 12.80 2.42
C VAL A 21 -0.15 12.02 2.00
N ASN A 22 -0.09 11.35 0.85
CA ASN A 22 -1.07 10.34 0.51
C ASN A 22 -0.67 9.04 1.23
N MET A 23 -1.60 8.42 1.93
CA MET A 23 -1.36 7.16 2.64
C MET A 23 -2.41 6.14 2.20
N TYR A 24 -1.97 4.91 2.03
CA TYR A 24 -2.85 3.79 1.81
C TYR A 24 -2.71 2.80 2.96
N GLY A 25 -3.81 2.21 3.35
CA GLY A 25 -3.87 1.08 4.25
C GLY A 25 -5.32 0.74 4.56
N ILE A 26 -5.49 -0.39 5.23
CA ILE A 26 -6.78 -0.98 5.54
C ILE A 26 -6.80 -1.38 7.02
N THR A 27 -7.98 -1.68 7.54
CA THR A 27 -8.15 -1.96 8.97
C THR A 27 -7.31 -3.16 9.41
N GLU A 28 -7.17 -4.16 8.55
CA GLU A 28 -6.44 -5.41 8.79
C GLU A 28 -4.93 -5.24 8.84
N THR A 29 -4.41 -4.07 8.48
CA THR A 29 -2.98 -3.74 8.45
C THR A 29 -2.62 -2.57 9.37
N THR A 30 -3.46 -2.27 10.38
CA THR A 30 -3.24 -1.17 11.34
C THR A 30 -3.16 0.21 10.66
N VAL A 31 -4.22 0.55 9.92
CA VAL A 31 -4.49 1.88 9.33
C VAL A 31 -3.64 2.24 8.11
N HIS A 32 -2.32 2.18 8.19
CA HIS A 32 -1.44 2.61 7.09
C HIS A 32 -0.39 1.57 6.75
N VAL A 33 -0.14 1.42 5.44
CA VAL A 33 0.79 0.45 4.85
C VAL A 33 1.84 1.16 4.03
N THR A 34 1.42 2.12 3.22
CA THR A 34 2.30 2.89 2.35
C THR A 34 2.08 4.38 2.54
N TYR A 35 3.10 5.15 2.20
CA TYR A 35 3.03 6.59 2.18
C TYR A 35 3.71 7.17 0.94
N TYR A 36 3.15 8.27 0.46
CA TYR A 36 3.67 9.06 -0.65
C TYR A 36 3.65 10.55 -0.27
N PRO A 37 4.82 11.14 0.05
CA PRO A 37 4.92 12.59 0.26
C PRO A 37 4.69 13.31 -1.06
N LEU A 38 3.55 13.98 -1.18
CA LEU A 38 3.16 14.70 -2.39
C LEU A 38 3.98 15.99 -2.53
N LYS A 39 4.39 16.30 -3.75
CA LYS A 39 5.09 17.53 -4.11
C LYS A 39 4.25 18.37 -5.05
N ALA A 40 4.63 19.65 -5.23
CA ALA A 40 3.96 20.53 -6.18
C ALA A 40 3.96 19.96 -7.61
N GLU A 41 5.03 19.25 -7.99
CA GLU A 41 5.16 18.54 -9.27
C GLU A 41 4.10 17.42 -9.44
N ASP A 42 3.62 16.78 -8.36
CA ASP A 42 2.55 15.79 -8.43
C ASP A 42 1.21 16.39 -8.83
N ALA A 43 0.99 17.68 -8.59
CA ALA A 43 -0.21 18.38 -9.04
C ALA A 43 -0.24 18.56 -10.57
N LEU A 44 0.86 18.26 -11.27
CA LEU A 44 0.93 18.22 -12.74
C LEU A 44 0.78 16.80 -13.30
N ARG A 45 0.81 15.77 -12.45
CA ARG A 45 0.69 14.36 -12.86
C ARG A 45 -0.68 14.11 -13.49
N VAL A 46 -0.69 13.35 -14.59
CA VAL A 46 -1.91 12.83 -15.20
C VAL A 46 -2.24 11.47 -14.57
N GLY A 47 -3.48 11.31 -14.10
CA GLY A 47 -3.97 10.06 -13.52
C GLY A 47 -4.07 10.09 -12.00
N ALA A 48 -4.10 8.90 -11.38
CA ALA A 48 -4.28 8.76 -9.94
C ALA A 48 -3.00 9.02 -9.16
N SER A 49 -3.13 9.63 -7.98
CA SER A 49 -2.05 9.70 -6.99
C SER A 49 -1.49 8.31 -6.68
N PRO A 50 -0.16 8.10 -6.72
CA PRO A 50 0.46 6.89 -6.21
C PRO A 50 0.17 6.72 -4.72
N ILE A 51 0.15 5.46 -4.26
CA ILE A 51 0.11 5.12 -2.83
C ILE A 51 1.50 5.08 -2.19
N GLY A 52 2.55 5.13 -3.01
CA GLY A 52 3.94 5.26 -2.59
C GLY A 52 4.55 3.97 -2.06
N LYS A 53 5.49 4.13 -1.13
CA LYS A 53 6.34 3.04 -0.64
C LYS A 53 5.89 2.54 0.72
N ARG A 54 6.22 1.29 1.03
CA ARG A 54 5.90 0.65 2.32
C ARG A 54 6.51 1.38 3.52
N ILE A 55 5.82 1.30 4.65
CA ILE A 55 6.40 1.61 5.97
C ILE A 55 7.49 0.56 6.29
N PRO A 56 8.63 0.93 6.92
CA PRO A 56 9.81 0.07 7.00
C PRO A 56 9.65 -1.32 7.65
N ASP A 57 8.71 -1.50 8.57
CA ASP A 57 8.43 -2.76 9.27
C ASP A 57 7.33 -3.62 8.62
N LEU A 58 6.75 -3.12 7.52
CA LEU A 58 5.80 -3.85 6.69
C LEU A 58 6.48 -4.45 5.47
N GLN A 59 5.83 -5.45 4.89
CA GLN A 59 6.22 -6.05 3.62
C GLN A 59 5.07 -5.85 2.62
N LEU A 60 5.42 -5.63 1.35
CA LEU A 60 4.44 -5.38 0.30
C LEU A 60 4.77 -6.24 -0.90
N TYR A 61 3.79 -7.00 -1.39
CA TYR A 61 3.93 -7.87 -2.54
C TYR A 61 2.78 -7.62 -3.50
N LEU A 62 3.08 -7.67 -4.80
CA LEU A 62 2.08 -7.75 -5.85
C LEU A 62 2.19 -9.15 -6.45
N LEU A 63 1.15 -9.96 -6.26
CA LEU A 63 1.15 -11.38 -6.64
C LEU A 63 0.17 -11.64 -7.79
N ASP A 64 0.48 -12.63 -8.61
CA ASP A 64 -0.44 -13.17 -9.60
C ASP A 64 -1.41 -14.20 -9.00
N ALA A 65 -2.23 -14.84 -9.86
CA ALA A 65 -3.19 -15.85 -9.45
C ALA A 65 -2.55 -17.15 -8.92
N HIS A 66 -1.25 -17.35 -9.14
CA HIS A 66 -0.48 -18.48 -8.64
C HIS A 66 0.24 -18.17 -7.32
N GLY A 67 0.15 -16.93 -6.84
CA GLY A 67 0.84 -16.47 -5.62
C GLY A 67 2.28 -16.05 -5.87
N GLU A 68 2.68 -15.83 -7.13
CA GLU A 68 4.05 -15.47 -7.50
C GLU A 68 4.19 -13.95 -7.69
N PRO A 69 5.32 -13.32 -7.30
CA PRO A 69 5.54 -11.90 -7.52
C PRO A 69 5.50 -11.50 -9.00
N VAL A 70 4.72 -10.47 -9.32
CA VAL A 70 4.65 -9.94 -10.69
C VAL A 70 5.83 -9.02 -11.01
N PRO A 71 6.29 -8.95 -12.28
CA PRO A 71 7.29 -7.96 -12.71
C PRO A 71 6.82 -6.51 -12.55
N ALA A 72 7.76 -5.57 -12.50
CA ALA A 72 7.44 -4.15 -12.45
C ALA A 72 6.58 -3.71 -13.67
N GLY A 73 5.59 -2.85 -13.43
CA GLY A 73 4.62 -2.40 -14.42
C GLY A 73 3.46 -3.38 -14.71
N VAL A 74 3.57 -4.64 -14.29
CA VAL A 74 2.49 -5.64 -14.42
C VAL A 74 1.52 -5.50 -13.24
N ILE A 75 0.22 -5.65 -13.53
CA ILE A 75 -0.83 -5.61 -12.50
C ILE A 75 -0.81 -6.93 -11.71
N GLY A 76 -0.77 -6.82 -10.39
CA GLY A 76 -0.96 -7.92 -9.45
C GLY A 76 -1.92 -7.53 -8.33
N GLU A 77 -2.34 -8.52 -7.54
CA GLU A 77 -3.09 -8.29 -6.31
C GLU A 77 -2.13 -7.95 -5.17
N LEU A 78 -2.50 -6.97 -4.34
CA LEU A 78 -1.68 -6.47 -3.26
C LEU A 78 -1.80 -7.34 -2.00
N TYR A 79 -0.65 -7.69 -1.44
CA TYR A 79 -0.53 -8.45 -0.19
C TYR A 79 0.38 -7.71 0.78
N VAL A 80 0.01 -7.72 2.05
CA VAL A 80 0.73 -7.00 3.12
C VAL A 80 1.20 -7.98 4.19
N GLY A 81 2.50 -7.95 4.48
CA GLY A 81 3.11 -8.70 5.59
C GLY A 81 3.71 -7.78 6.65
N GLY A 82 4.25 -8.38 7.71
CA GLY A 82 5.01 -7.66 8.74
C GLY A 82 4.20 -7.20 9.94
N ALA A 83 4.74 -6.24 10.70
CA ALA A 83 4.30 -5.92 12.06
C ALA A 83 2.87 -5.36 12.16
N GLY A 84 2.37 -4.72 11.11
CA GLY A 84 1.02 -4.13 11.08
C GLY A 84 -0.11 -5.10 10.78
N VAL A 85 0.18 -6.36 10.41
CA VAL A 85 -0.86 -7.35 10.08
C VAL A 85 -1.61 -7.78 11.33
N ALA A 86 -2.94 -7.59 11.32
CA ALA A 86 -3.82 -7.93 12.42
C ALA A 86 -3.79 -9.44 12.74
N ARG A 87 -4.26 -9.81 13.94
CA ARG A 87 -4.37 -11.22 14.34
C ARG A 87 -5.41 -11.99 13.51
N GLY A 88 -6.42 -11.31 13.00
CA GLY A 88 -7.53 -11.90 12.27
C GLY A 88 -8.84 -11.21 12.61
N TYR A 89 -9.94 -11.80 12.14
CA TYR A 89 -11.28 -11.36 12.47
C TYR A 89 -11.79 -12.09 13.71
N LEU A 90 -12.22 -11.32 14.72
CA LEU A 90 -12.74 -11.89 15.97
C LEU A 90 -13.94 -12.81 15.68
N ASN A 91 -13.88 -14.05 16.20
CA ASN A 91 -14.93 -15.08 16.05
C ASN A 91 -15.24 -15.47 14.59
N ARG A 92 -14.29 -15.28 13.66
CA ARG A 92 -14.45 -15.57 12.23
C ARG A 92 -13.22 -16.29 11.69
N GLU A 93 -12.95 -17.47 12.21
CA GLU A 93 -11.76 -18.27 11.89
C GLU A 93 -11.66 -18.62 10.40
N ALA A 94 -12.75 -19.06 9.77
CA ALA A 94 -12.77 -19.39 8.35
C ALA A 94 -12.39 -18.19 7.45
N LEU A 95 -12.96 -17.02 7.73
CA LEU A 95 -12.63 -15.78 7.00
C LEU A 95 -11.20 -15.31 7.31
N THR A 96 -10.74 -15.54 8.54
CA THR A 96 -9.34 -15.26 8.92
C THR A 96 -8.38 -16.12 8.11
N ALA A 97 -8.63 -17.43 8.01
CA ALA A 97 -7.79 -18.33 7.22
C ALA A 97 -7.83 -18.02 5.72
N GLU A 98 -8.96 -17.50 5.20
CA GLU A 98 -9.09 -17.07 3.80
C GLU A 98 -8.24 -15.83 3.48
N ARG A 99 -8.11 -14.89 4.41
CA ARG A 99 -7.48 -13.58 4.15
C ARG A 99 -6.09 -13.41 4.76
N PHE A 100 -5.79 -14.10 5.87
CA PHE A 100 -4.52 -14.05 6.58
C PHE A 100 -3.75 -15.36 6.32
N LEU A 101 -3.01 -15.37 5.23
CA LEU A 101 -2.28 -16.52 4.71
C LEU A 101 -0.89 -16.65 5.33
N ASP A 102 -0.28 -17.82 5.20
CA ASP A 102 1.15 -17.97 5.49
C ASP A 102 1.99 -17.15 4.51
N ASN A 103 3.12 -16.61 4.98
CA ASN A 103 4.01 -15.79 4.18
C ASN A 103 5.20 -16.60 3.66
N PRO A 104 5.20 -17.05 2.39
CA PRO A 104 6.29 -17.86 1.84
C PRO A 104 7.58 -17.05 1.59
N PHE A 105 7.51 -15.71 1.64
CA PHE A 105 8.64 -14.82 1.37
C PHE A 105 9.40 -14.40 2.63
N SER A 106 8.93 -14.85 3.81
CA SER A 106 9.52 -14.51 5.10
C SER A 106 10.10 -15.74 5.78
N ASN A 107 11.32 -15.63 6.29
CA ASN A 107 11.96 -16.67 7.10
C ASN A 107 11.52 -16.65 8.57
N ALA A 108 10.73 -15.65 8.98
CA ALA A 108 10.25 -15.55 10.35
C ALA A 108 9.16 -16.60 10.64
N PRO A 109 9.27 -17.39 11.73
CA PRO A 109 8.24 -18.37 12.09
C PRO A 109 6.86 -17.71 12.29
N GLY A 110 5.83 -18.29 11.68
CA GLY A 110 4.45 -17.79 11.79
C GLY A 110 4.22 -16.44 11.09
N ALA A 111 5.11 -16.04 10.17
CA ALA A 111 4.89 -14.86 9.35
C ALA A 111 3.65 -15.03 8.45
N ARG A 112 2.85 -13.98 8.36
CA ARG A 112 1.58 -13.98 7.62
C ARG A 112 1.50 -12.87 6.59
N LEU A 113 0.71 -13.09 5.56
CA LEU A 113 0.29 -12.12 4.56
C LEU A 113 -1.21 -11.87 4.68
N TYR A 114 -1.62 -10.62 4.66
CA TYR A 114 -3.00 -10.25 4.45
C TYR A 114 -3.26 -9.99 2.96
N ARG A 115 -4.26 -10.68 2.41
CA ARG A 115 -4.78 -10.50 1.04
C ARG A 115 -5.73 -9.31 0.98
N THR A 116 -5.35 -8.22 0.34
CA THR A 116 -6.15 -6.98 0.39
C THR A 116 -7.35 -6.98 -0.55
N GLY A 117 -7.28 -7.73 -1.67
CA GLY A 117 -8.25 -7.63 -2.77
C GLY A 117 -8.02 -6.43 -3.70
N ASP A 118 -7.04 -5.57 -3.39
CA ASP A 118 -6.71 -4.41 -4.21
C ASP A 118 -5.74 -4.78 -5.33
N LEU A 119 -5.93 -4.18 -6.50
CA LEU A 119 -5.00 -4.32 -7.63
C LEU A 119 -4.02 -3.17 -7.67
N GLY A 120 -2.75 -3.49 -7.95
CA GLY A 120 -1.68 -2.50 -8.05
C GLY A 120 -0.61 -2.93 -9.05
N ARG A 121 0.32 -2.01 -9.29
CA ARG A 121 1.55 -2.27 -10.06
C ARG A 121 2.67 -1.41 -9.51
N TRP A 122 3.89 -1.93 -9.55
CA TRP A 122 5.07 -1.11 -9.31
C TRP A 122 5.29 -0.16 -10.49
N LEU A 123 5.65 1.09 -10.19
CA LEU A 123 6.09 2.03 -11.21
C LEU A 123 7.60 1.88 -11.40
N ALA A 124 8.16 2.54 -12.43
CA ALA A 124 9.58 2.42 -12.73
C ALA A 124 10.49 2.93 -11.59
N ASP A 125 9.96 3.81 -10.74
CA ASP A 125 10.62 4.38 -9.57
C ASP A 125 10.41 3.56 -8.27
N GLY A 126 9.73 2.42 -8.35
CA GLY A 126 9.32 1.60 -7.21
C GLY A 126 7.93 1.98 -6.75
#